data_AF-A0AA35DYE7-F1
#
_entry.id   AF-A0AA35DYE7-F1
#
_cell.length_a   1.000
_cell.length_b   1.000
_cell.length_c   1.000
_cell.angle_alpha   90.00
_cell.angle_beta   90.00
_cell.angle_gamma   90.00
#
_symmetry.space_group_name_H-M   'P 1'
#
loop_
_entity.id
_entity.type
_entity.pdbx_description
1 polymer ?
#
loop_
_entity_poly.entity_id
_entity_poly.type
_entity_poly.pdbx_seq_one_letter_code
_entity_poly.pdbx_strand_id
1 'polypeptide(L)'
;MEILLSILGSLASIGGAIWAYVQARRSKTFAEQAKTVRDELVERRKTIEVSKVHSETARILRLVSKVGPTCTSTSVKTIRCHEIAQEVEEYTRLLNEQSSHFTHVLDSQARKLCGDLKEDIVGLAEAIDFESKKKFGTSIYYKIDDFMPLVKMVFDEKKERQPIVAS
;
A
#
# COMPACT_ATOMS: atom_id res chain seq x y z
N MET A 1 -65.22 24.65 15.87
CA MET A 1 -64.20 24.48 14.81
C MET A 1 -62.81 24.13 15.36
N GLU A 2 -62.58 24.18 16.68
CA GLU A 2 -61.25 23.93 17.30
C GLU A 2 -60.95 22.44 17.63
N ILE A 3 -61.99 21.65 17.93
CA ILE A 3 -61.86 20.22 18.29
C ILE A 3 -61.39 19.37 17.09
N LEU A 4 -61.89 19.65 15.88
CA LEU A 4 -61.55 18.93 14.65
C LEU A 4 -60.09 19.17 14.22
N LEU A 5 -59.58 20.39 14.41
CA LEU A 5 -58.18 20.76 14.16
C LEU A 5 -57.22 20.08 15.16
N SER A 6 -57.62 19.98 16.43
CA SER A 6 -56.81 19.31 17.47
C SER A 6 -56.77 17.79 17.28
N ILE A 7 -57.87 17.15 16.87
CA ILE A 7 -57.92 15.71 16.57
C ILE A 7 -57.11 15.37 15.31
N LEU A 8 -57.22 16.18 14.24
CA LEU A 8 -56.38 15.99 13.04
C LEU A 8 -54.89 16.19 13.33
N GLY A 9 -54.53 17.18 14.14
CA GLY A 9 -53.15 17.42 14.56
C GLY A 9 -52.58 16.27 15.40
N SER A 10 -53.39 15.70 16.29
CA SER A 10 -53.02 14.53 17.11
C SER A 10 -52.76 13.29 16.25
N LEU A 11 -53.65 13.00 15.29
CA LEU A 11 -53.50 11.87 14.36
C LEU A 11 -52.31 12.05 13.41
N ALA A 12 -52.05 13.28 12.95
CA ALA A 12 -50.87 13.62 12.16
C ALA A 12 -49.57 13.45 12.97
N SER A 13 -49.57 13.78 14.26
CA SER A 13 -48.41 13.63 15.15
C SER A 13 -48.09 12.15 15.45
N ILE A 14 -49.11 11.32 15.69
CA ILE A 14 -48.95 9.87 15.89
C ILE A 14 -48.51 9.20 14.58
N GLY A 15 -49.13 9.54 13.44
CA GLY A 15 -48.74 9.05 12.13
C GLY A 15 -47.31 9.45 11.75
N GLY A 16 -46.94 10.70 12.03
CA GLY A 16 -45.58 11.22 11.85
C GLY A 16 -44.55 10.51 12.73
N ALA A 17 -44.87 10.22 13.99
CA ALA A 17 -44.00 9.48 14.90
C ALA A 17 -43.77 8.02 14.44
N ILE A 18 -44.82 7.34 13.97
CA ILE A 18 -44.72 5.98 13.42
C ILE A 18 -43.87 5.99 12.13
N TRP A 19 -44.11 6.96 11.24
CA TRP A 19 -43.35 7.09 9.99
C TRP A 19 -41.88 7.43 10.25
N ALA A 20 -41.59 8.32 11.20
CA ALA A 20 -40.24 8.64 11.63
C ALA A 20 -39.53 7.42 12.25
N TYR A 21 -40.23 6.58 13.01
CA TYR A 21 -39.67 5.34 13.56
C TYR A 21 -39.33 4.31 12.48
N VAL A 22 -40.22 4.13 11.49
CA VAL A 22 -39.97 3.23 10.34
C VAL A 22 -38.82 3.75 9.48
N GLN A 23 -38.77 5.05 9.22
CA GLN A 23 -37.70 5.66 8.45
C GLN A 23 -36.37 5.62 9.21
N ALA A 24 -36.36 5.86 10.51
CA ALA A 24 -35.16 5.72 11.34
C ALA A 24 -34.61 4.28 11.33
N ARG A 25 -35.47 3.25 11.34
CA ARG A 25 -35.03 1.86 11.19
C ARG A 25 -34.42 1.60 9.81
N ARG A 26 -35.07 2.05 8.73
CA ARG A 26 -34.54 1.91 7.36
C ARG A 26 -33.21 2.65 7.19
N SER A 27 -33.09 3.88 7.71
CA SER A 27 -31.87 4.68 7.68
C SER A 27 -30.72 4.04 8.44
N LYS A 28 -30.98 3.34 9.56
CA LYS A 28 -29.96 2.55 10.26
C LYS A 28 -29.42 1.42 9.37
N THR A 29 -30.29 0.66 8.72
CA THR A 29 -29.88 -0.42 7.80
C THR A 29 -29.11 0.13 6.59
N PHE A 30 -29.54 1.25 6.00
CA PHE A 30 -28.80 1.87 4.90
C PHE A 30 -27.45 2.46 5.32
N ALA A 31 -27.36 3.05 6.52
CA ALA A 31 -26.09 3.53 7.07
C ALA A 31 -25.12 2.37 7.38
N GLU A 32 -25.65 1.25 7.87
CA GLU A 32 -24.88 0.03 8.14
C GLU A 32 -24.37 -0.60 6.84
N GLN A 33 -25.22 -0.73 5.82
CA GLN A 33 -24.81 -1.18 4.48
C GLN A 33 -23.77 -0.26 3.84
N ALA A 34 -23.95 1.06 3.92
CA ALA A 34 -22.98 2.03 3.41
C ALA A 34 -21.65 1.96 4.15
N LYS A 35 -21.67 1.68 5.47
CA LYS A 35 -20.47 1.44 6.27
C LYS A 35 -19.73 0.19 5.80
N THR A 36 -20.42 -0.92 5.59
CA THR A 36 -19.83 -2.16 5.07
C THR A 36 -19.18 -1.95 3.71
N VAL A 37 -19.88 -1.33 2.76
CA VAL A 37 -19.34 -1.04 1.43
C VAL A 37 -18.12 -0.11 1.50
N ARG A 38 -18.17 0.94 2.35
CA ARG A 38 -17.02 1.82 2.58
C ARG A 38 -15.82 1.04 3.14
N ASP A 39 -16.05 0.18 4.12
CA ASP A 39 -15.00 -0.60 4.77
C ASP A 39 -14.38 -1.59 3.77
N GLU A 40 -15.19 -2.26 2.94
CA GLU A 40 -14.71 -3.07 1.81
C GLU A 40 -13.88 -2.27 0.80
N LEU A 41 -14.31 -1.05 0.45
CA LEU A 41 -13.56 -0.18 -0.46
C LEU A 41 -12.20 0.25 0.12
N VAL A 42 -12.15 0.52 1.43
CA VAL A 42 -10.90 0.85 2.14
C VAL A 42 -9.96 -0.36 2.17
N GLU A 43 -10.48 -1.56 2.43
CA GLU A 43 -9.69 -2.78 2.39
C GLU A 43 -9.17 -3.08 0.98
N ARG A 44 -10.02 -2.97 -0.05
CA ARG A 44 -9.60 -3.11 -1.46
C ARG A 44 -8.48 -2.15 -1.82
N ARG A 45 -8.58 -0.88 -1.43
CA ARG A 45 -7.53 0.13 -1.67
C ARG A 45 -6.21 -0.28 -1.01
N LYS A 46 -6.26 -0.69 0.26
CA LYS A 46 -5.10 -1.18 1.01
C LYS A 46 -4.46 -2.43 0.41
N THR A 47 -5.22 -3.30 -0.26
CA THR A 47 -4.68 -4.48 -0.96
C THR A 47 -4.03 -4.08 -2.28
N ILE A 48 -4.63 -3.17 -3.05
CA ILE A 48 -4.05 -2.66 -4.31
C ILE A 48 -2.71 -1.96 -4.04
N GLU A 49 -2.60 -1.19 -2.96
CA GLU A 49 -1.37 -0.49 -2.59
C GLU A 49 -0.25 -1.44 -2.19
N VAL A 50 -0.55 -2.50 -1.41
CA VAL A 50 0.45 -3.54 -1.10
C VAL A 50 0.84 -4.34 -2.35
N SER A 51 -0.11 -4.61 -3.24
CA SER A 51 0.19 -5.22 -4.55
C SER A 51 1.16 -4.36 -5.37
N LYS A 52 0.96 -3.04 -5.36
CA LYS A 52 1.85 -2.08 -6.03
C LYS A 52 3.26 -2.17 -5.44
N VAL A 53 3.38 -2.15 -4.11
CA VAL A 53 4.68 -2.30 -3.43
C VAL A 53 5.37 -3.62 -3.78
N HIS A 54 4.63 -4.74 -3.80
CA HIS A 54 5.19 -6.03 -4.23
C HIS A 54 5.71 -5.97 -5.67
N SER A 55 4.92 -5.43 -6.61
CA SER A 55 5.34 -5.30 -8.01
C SER A 55 6.57 -4.41 -8.20
N GLU A 56 6.63 -3.30 -7.45
CA GLU A 56 7.75 -2.35 -7.51
C GLU A 56 9.01 -2.93 -6.85
N THR A 57 8.87 -3.66 -5.74
CA THR A 57 9.98 -4.40 -5.11
C THR A 57 10.58 -5.39 -6.11
N ALA A 58 9.74 -6.12 -6.86
CA ALA A 58 10.21 -7.08 -7.86
C ALA A 58 10.85 -6.40 -9.06
N ARG A 59 10.32 -5.24 -9.49
CA ARG A 59 10.90 -4.42 -10.56
C ARG A 59 12.29 -3.93 -10.18
N ILE A 60 12.43 -3.33 -9.00
CA ILE A 60 13.70 -2.74 -8.57
C ILE A 60 14.75 -3.83 -8.32
N LEU A 61 14.36 -5.00 -7.79
CA LEU A 61 15.27 -6.14 -7.61
C LEU A 61 15.88 -6.59 -8.96
N ARG A 62 15.07 -6.66 -10.02
CA ARG A 62 15.53 -6.99 -11.39
C ARG A 62 16.39 -5.88 -12.01
N LEU A 63 16.17 -4.63 -11.63
CA LEU A 63 17.00 -3.52 -12.11
C LEU A 63 18.37 -3.57 -11.46
N VAL A 64 18.41 -3.70 -10.13
CA VAL A 64 19.64 -3.73 -9.33
C VAL A 64 20.45 -4.98 -9.62
N SER A 65 19.83 -6.12 -9.96
CA SER A 65 20.57 -7.34 -10.32
C SER A 65 21.53 -7.17 -11.51
N LYS A 66 21.32 -6.15 -12.36
CA LYS A 66 22.22 -5.80 -13.46
C LYS A 66 23.59 -5.28 -13.00
N VAL A 67 23.63 -4.66 -11.81
CA VAL A 67 24.86 -4.16 -11.14
C VAL A 67 25.15 -4.91 -9.84
N GLY A 68 24.37 -5.94 -9.53
CA GLY A 68 24.43 -6.70 -8.28
C GLY A 68 25.32 -7.95 -8.35
N PRO A 69 25.02 -8.99 -7.56
CA PRO A 69 25.96 -10.09 -7.31
C PRO A 69 26.36 -10.86 -8.57
N THR A 70 25.45 -10.96 -9.54
CA THR A 70 25.63 -11.69 -10.80
C THR A 70 26.33 -10.87 -11.89
N CYS A 71 26.67 -9.61 -11.63
CA CYS A 71 27.22 -8.74 -12.65
C CYS A 71 28.70 -9.06 -12.96
N THR A 72 29.07 -8.97 -14.24
CA THR A 72 30.45 -9.14 -14.72
C THR A 72 31.02 -7.81 -15.21
N SER A 73 32.36 -7.70 -15.30
CA SER A 73 33.01 -6.44 -15.70
C SER A 73 32.62 -5.97 -17.10
N THR A 74 32.26 -6.91 -17.98
CA THR A 74 31.74 -6.64 -19.32
C THR A 74 30.28 -6.18 -19.31
N SER A 75 29.43 -6.75 -18.44
CA SER A 75 28.01 -6.39 -18.38
C SER A 75 27.76 -5.02 -17.73
N VAL A 76 28.60 -4.60 -16.79
CA VAL A 76 28.44 -3.35 -16.03
C VAL A 76 29.01 -2.13 -16.73
N LYS A 77 29.97 -2.31 -17.65
CA LYS A 77 30.67 -1.19 -18.32
C LYS A 77 29.74 -0.22 -19.05
N THR A 78 28.62 -0.71 -19.59
CA THR A 78 27.64 0.09 -20.35
C THR A 78 26.47 0.56 -19.49
N ILE A 79 26.42 0.18 -18.21
CA ILE A 79 25.30 0.50 -17.32
C ILE A 79 25.50 1.85 -16.66
N ARG A 80 24.49 2.71 -16.80
CA ARG A 80 24.42 4.00 -16.10
C ARG A 80 24.01 3.77 -14.65
N CYS A 81 24.99 3.61 -13.77
CA CYS A 81 24.78 3.33 -12.34
C CYS A 81 24.00 4.46 -11.63
N HIS A 82 24.18 5.70 -12.08
CA HIS A 82 23.40 6.85 -11.63
C HIS A 82 21.88 6.66 -11.84
N GLU A 83 21.45 6.13 -12.99
CA GLU A 83 20.02 5.90 -13.25
C GLU A 83 19.46 4.79 -12.38
N ILE A 84 20.23 3.74 -12.13
CA ILE A 84 19.83 2.67 -11.21
C ILE A 84 19.72 3.23 -9.79
N ALA A 85 20.67 4.05 -9.35
CA ALA A 85 20.63 4.70 -8.03
C ALA A 85 19.39 5.59 -7.90
N GLN A 86 19.07 6.39 -8.92
CA GLN A 86 17.85 7.21 -8.95
C GLN A 86 16.58 6.37 -8.85
N GLU A 87 16.49 5.26 -9.58
CA GLU A 87 15.35 4.35 -9.51
C GLU A 87 15.21 3.70 -8.12
N VAL A 88 16.33 3.39 -7.46
CA VAL A 88 16.32 2.89 -6.07
C VAL A 88 15.86 3.98 -5.11
N GLU A 89 16.28 5.24 -5.31
CA GLU A 89 15.82 6.38 -4.51
C GLU A 89 14.30 6.59 -4.68
N GLU A 90 13.79 6.57 -5.91
CA GLU A 90 12.35 6.67 -6.20
C GLU A 90 11.57 5.54 -5.52
N TYR A 91 12.12 4.32 -5.51
CA TYR A 91 11.56 3.20 -4.76
C TYR A 91 11.50 3.48 -3.25
N THR A 92 12.56 4.03 -2.63
CA THR A 92 12.51 4.41 -1.20
C THR A 92 11.46 5.49 -0.92
N ARG A 93 11.26 6.44 -1.85
CA ARG A 93 10.19 7.45 -1.73
C ARG A 93 8.81 6.79 -1.78
N LEU A 94 8.60 5.86 -2.70
CA LEU A 94 7.36 5.09 -2.81
C LEU A 94 7.07 4.32 -1.50
N LEU A 95 8.07 3.66 -0.90
CA LEU A 95 7.88 2.97 0.38
C LEU A 95 7.44 3.92 1.49
N ASN A 96 8.03 5.11 1.57
CA ASN A 96 7.65 6.11 2.56
C ASN A 96 6.24 6.68 2.30
N GLU A 97 5.88 6.93 1.04
CA GLU A 97 4.53 7.38 0.66
C GLU A 97 3.44 6.36 1.02
N GLN A 98 3.75 5.07 0.91
CA GLN A 98 2.81 3.98 1.19
C GLN A 98 2.80 3.54 2.67
N SER A 99 3.64 4.13 3.53
CA SER A 99 3.80 3.75 4.93
C SER A 99 2.50 3.73 5.75
N SER A 100 1.56 4.64 5.48
CA SER A 100 0.25 4.73 6.14
C SER A 100 -0.66 3.53 5.85
N HIS A 101 -0.38 2.76 4.80
CA HIS A 101 -1.17 1.62 4.35
C HIS A 101 -0.56 0.28 4.79
N PHE A 102 0.62 0.34 5.42
CA PHE A 102 1.35 -0.80 5.94
C PHE A 102 0.85 -1.22 7.32
N THR A 103 1.06 -2.50 7.63
CA THR A 103 1.01 -2.94 9.02
C THR A 103 2.19 -2.34 9.78
N HIS A 104 2.10 -2.22 11.09
CA HIS A 104 3.18 -1.66 11.91
C HIS A 104 4.53 -2.37 11.67
N VAL A 105 4.50 -3.69 11.47
CA VAL A 105 5.70 -4.50 11.15
C VAL A 105 6.29 -4.09 9.81
N LEU A 106 5.47 -3.97 8.75
CA LEU A 106 5.94 -3.59 7.42
C LEU A 106 6.43 -2.14 7.37
N ASP A 107 5.79 -1.20 8.08
CA ASP A 107 6.28 0.19 8.20
C ASP A 107 7.66 0.24 8.86
N SER A 108 7.83 -0.45 9.99
CA SER A 108 9.12 -0.47 10.70
C SER A 108 10.27 -1.01 9.83
N GLN A 109 10.00 -2.08 9.06
CA GLN A 109 11.00 -2.69 8.18
C GLN A 109 11.24 -1.87 6.92
N ALA A 110 10.21 -1.23 6.35
CA ALA A 110 10.35 -0.33 5.21
C ALA A 110 11.21 0.89 5.59
N ARG A 111 11.00 1.49 6.76
CA ARG A 111 11.84 2.60 7.26
C ARG A 111 13.29 2.17 7.47
N LYS A 112 13.50 0.98 8.04
CA LYS A 112 14.84 0.41 8.21
C LYS A 112 15.53 0.24 6.85
N LEU A 113 14.84 -0.38 5.88
CA LEU A 113 15.34 -0.54 4.51
C LEU A 113 15.69 0.81 3.88
N CYS A 114 14.80 1.80 3.96
CA CYS A 114 15.06 3.15 3.45
C CYS A 114 16.29 3.79 4.11
N GLY A 115 16.51 3.57 5.40
CA GLY A 115 17.71 4.02 6.11
C GLY A 115 18.97 3.32 5.59
N ASP A 116 18.93 1.99 5.52
CA ASP A 116 20.05 1.14 5.11
C ASP A 116 20.46 1.37 3.65
N LEU A 117 19.53 1.79 2.78
CA LEU A 117 19.79 2.04 1.36
C LEU A 117 20.44 3.41 1.07
N LYS A 118 20.34 4.40 1.96
CA LYS A 118 20.81 5.77 1.69
C LYS A 118 22.28 5.83 1.28
N GLU A 119 23.16 5.22 2.07
CA GLU A 119 24.60 5.24 1.80
C GLU A 119 24.93 4.46 0.52
N ASP A 120 24.24 3.34 0.28
CA ASP A 120 24.49 2.53 -0.90
C ASP A 120 24.00 3.19 -2.19
N ILE A 121 22.90 3.96 -2.15
CA ILE A 121 22.40 4.74 -3.30
C ILE A 121 23.44 5.77 -3.73
N VAL A 122 23.94 6.56 -2.77
CA VAL A 122 24.99 7.55 -3.04
C VAL A 122 26.26 6.86 -3.54
N GLY A 123 26.67 5.78 -2.87
CA GLY A 123 27.83 4.99 -3.27
C GLY A 123 27.71 4.42 -4.69
N LEU A 124 26.53 3.92 -5.08
CA LEU A 124 26.30 3.42 -6.43
C LEU A 124 26.29 4.54 -7.48
N ALA A 125 25.75 5.72 -7.14
CA ALA A 125 25.71 6.87 -8.04
C ALA A 125 27.11 7.41 -8.34
N GLU A 126 28.00 7.41 -7.33
CA GLU A 126 29.37 7.92 -7.43
C GLU A 126 30.39 6.86 -7.91
N ALA A 127 29.99 5.58 -7.98
CA ALA A 127 30.90 4.49 -8.33
C ALA A 127 31.38 4.57 -9.79
N ILE A 128 32.70 4.66 -9.97
CA ILE A 128 33.35 4.71 -11.30
C ILE A 128 33.85 3.33 -11.71
N ASP A 129 34.55 2.65 -10.79
CA ASP A 129 35.18 1.35 -11.02
C ASP A 129 34.19 0.18 -10.85
N PHE A 130 34.55 -0.97 -11.40
CA PHE A 130 33.70 -2.17 -11.38
C PHE A 130 33.50 -2.72 -9.96
N GLU A 131 34.52 -2.67 -9.11
CA GLU A 131 34.48 -3.26 -7.77
C GLU A 131 33.51 -2.50 -6.87
N SER A 132 33.57 -1.17 -6.89
CA SER A 132 32.63 -0.29 -6.21
C SER A 132 31.19 -0.47 -6.72
N LYS A 133 31.00 -0.50 -8.04
CA LYS A 133 29.66 -0.73 -8.65
C LYS A 133 29.06 -2.05 -8.18
N LYS A 134 29.85 -3.13 -8.24
CA LYS A 134 29.43 -4.46 -7.81
C LYS A 134 29.16 -4.49 -6.31
N LYS A 135 30.01 -3.86 -5.50
CA LYS A 135 29.85 -3.80 -4.03
C LYS A 135 28.53 -3.15 -3.64
N PHE A 136 28.28 -1.93 -4.11
CA PHE A 136 27.05 -1.19 -3.78
C PHE A 136 25.82 -1.85 -4.39
N GLY A 137 25.88 -2.27 -5.66
CA GLY A 137 24.78 -2.98 -6.30
C GLY A 137 24.43 -4.29 -5.62
N THR A 138 25.43 -5.04 -5.12
CA THR A 138 25.22 -6.28 -4.36
C THR A 138 24.59 -6.01 -3.00
N SER A 139 25.07 -4.98 -2.29
CA SER A 139 24.49 -4.56 -1.01
C SER A 139 23.02 -4.16 -1.15
N ILE A 140 22.70 -3.30 -2.12
CA ILE A 140 21.32 -2.90 -2.43
C ILE A 140 20.47 -4.11 -2.78
N TYR A 141 20.99 -5.02 -3.62
CA TYR A 141 20.27 -6.20 -4.05
C TYR A 141 19.82 -7.05 -2.86
N TYR A 142 20.74 -7.41 -1.96
CA TYR A 142 20.40 -8.26 -0.82
C TYR A 142 19.50 -7.56 0.20
N LYS A 143 19.69 -6.25 0.44
CA LYS A 143 18.79 -5.48 1.31
C LYS A 143 17.34 -5.49 0.80
N ILE A 144 17.15 -5.37 -0.52
CA ILE A 144 15.82 -5.43 -1.14
C ILE A 144 15.29 -6.87 -1.18
N ASP A 145 16.14 -7.85 -1.45
CA ASP A 145 15.79 -9.27 -1.48
C ASP A 145 15.29 -9.74 -0.10
N ASP A 146 15.96 -9.34 0.98
CA ASP A 146 15.57 -9.64 2.36
C ASP A 146 14.21 -9.02 2.74
N PHE A 147 13.83 -7.91 2.09
CA PHE A 147 12.54 -7.26 2.30
C PHE A 147 11.41 -7.94 1.53
N MET A 148 11.70 -8.60 0.40
CA MET A 148 10.69 -9.22 -0.47
C MET A 148 9.77 -10.24 0.25
N PRO A 149 10.27 -11.17 1.08
CA PRO A 149 9.41 -12.10 1.82
C PRO A 149 8.39 -11.40 2.71
N LEU A 150 8.76 -10.27 3.33
CA LEU A 150 7.87 -9.50 4.21
C LEU A 150 6.74 -8.85 3.41
N VAL A 151 7.07 -8.26 2.25
CA VAL A 151 6.08 -7.68 1.34
C VAL A 151 5.11 -8.76 0.84
N LYS A 152 5.65 -9.93 0.47
CA LYS A 152 4.86 -11.07 0.02
C LYS A 152 3.93 -11.60 1.10
N MET A 153 4.41 -11.75 2.33
CA MET A 153 3.59 -12.19 3.46
C MET A 153 2.39 -11.26 3.69
N VAL A 154 2.60 -9.94 3.70
CA VAL A 154 1.51 -8.96 3.88
C VAL A 154 0.57 -8.93 2.67
N PHE A 155 1.11 -9.14 1.46
CA PHE A 155 0.30 -9.29 0.25
C PHE A 155 -0.61 -10.52 0.32
N ASP A 156 -0.05 -11.68 0.69
CA ASP A 156 -0.78 -12.94 0.80
C ASP A 156 -1.85 -12.86 1.90
N GLU A 157 -1.52 -12.34 3.10
CA GLU A 157 -2.49 -12.09 4.17
C GLU A 157 -3.66 -11.20 3.72
N LYS A 158 -3.39 -10.15 2.94
CA LYS A 158 -4.44 -9.24 2.43
C LYS A 158 -5.23 -9.84 1.28
N LYS A 159 -4.64 -10.76 0.51
CA LYS A 159 -5.33 -11.48 -0.56
C LYS A 159 -6.28 -12.53 0.01
N GLU A 160 -5.86 -13.24 1.05
CA GLU A 160 -6.68 -14.28 1.72
C GLU A 160 -7.86 -13.71 2.51
N ARG A 161 -7.76 -12.47 2.99
CA ARG A 161 -8.86 -11.76 3.66
C ARG A 161 -9.94 -11.22 2.72
N GLN A 162 -9.72 -11.22 1.40
CA GLN A 162 -10.80 -10.85 0.48
C GLN A 162 -11.86 -11.95 0.53
N PRO A 163 -13.11 -11.66 0.94
CA PRO A 163 -14.16 -12.66 0.87
C PRO A 163 -14.32 -13.04 -0.61
N ILE A 164 -14.25 -14.35 -0.88
CA ILE A 164 -14.63 -14.92 -2.16
C ILE A 164 -16.11 -14.57 -2.33
N VAL A 165 -16.39 -13.50 -3.09
CA VAL A 165 -17.74 -13.25 -3.58
C VAL A 165 -17.97 -14.36 -4.61
N ALA A 166 -18.47 -15.50 -4.15
CA ALA A 166 -19.02 -16.54 -5.00
C ALA A 166 -20.13 -15.88 -5.82
N SER A 167 -19.81 -15.62 -7.09
CA SER A 167 -20.75 -15.18 -8.12
C SER A 167 -21.45 -16.39 -8.71
#